data_AF-A0A0S4TFQ7-F1
#
_entry.id   AF-A0A0S4TFQ7-F1
#
_cell.length_a   1.000
_cell.length_b   1.000
_cell.length_c   1.000
_cell.angle_alpha   90.00
_cell.angle_beta   90.00
_cell.angle_gamma   90.00
#
_symmetry.space_group_name_H-M   'P 1'
#
loop_
_entity.id
_entity.type
_entity.pdbx_description
1 polymer ?
#
loop_
_entity_poly.entity_id
_entity_poly.type
_entity_poly.pdbx_seq_one_letter_code
_entity_poly.pdbx_strand_id
1 'polypeptide(L)'
;MVSLRLLFIIALTTLIQNVRSSNIILNENYTNISEKESIIESLEIIKREYDQGKNLTDLIKDLEHSEENRELFENMDTNTTEIIPDSWDKLEASMKNTTVVTPVAPFNSSSIGGCVKLASDVNIIFGSHRDEFQNAVAKCSRKALGSYKNTFRCISKLSFDGLKLSAQCNDCWAKTAHCGVKHCASQCLFNTCVAKCQKCSIRECSKQLNECAGTTWMPLPCALDPHKPIPDHFKANDPK
;
A
#
# COMPACT_ATOMS: atom_id res chain seq x y z
N MET A 1 -21.09 18.96 -31.70
CA MET A 1 -20.93 17.87 -30.72
C MET A 1 -19.44 17.59 -30.54
N VAL A 2 -18.86 17.95 -29.39
CA VAL A 2 -17.46 17.64 -29.09
C VAL A 2 -17.41 16.13 -28.78
N SER A 3 -16.65 15.36 -29.56
CA SER A 3 -16.51 13.92 -29.35
C SER A 3 -15.91 13.64 -27.97
N LEU A 4 -16.38 12.58 -27.29
CA LEU A 4 -15.88 12.16 -25.98
C LEU A 4 -14.35 11.96 -25.97
N ARG A 5 -13.78 11.54 -27.11
CA ARG A 5 -12.34 11.45 -27.32
C ARG A 5 -11.64 12.80 -27.20
N LEU A 6 -12.22 13.84 -27.80
CA LEU A 6 -11.65 15.19 -27.80
C LEU A 6 -11.69 15.79 -26.37
N LEU A 7 -12.75 15.53 -25.60
CA LEU A 7 -12.82 15.94 -24.18
C LEU A 7 -11.75 15.25 -23.32
N PHE A 8 -11.51 13.96 -23.55
CA PHE A 8 -10.49 13.20 -22.81
C PHE A 8 -9.07 13.70 -23.12
N ILE A 9 -8.77 13.94 -24.39
CA ILE A 9 -7.47 14.50 -24.83
C ILE A 9 -7.25 15.88 -24.21
N ILE A 10 -8.27 16.74 -24.20
CA ILE A 10 -8.18 18.07 -23.57
C ILE A 10 -7.91 17.93 -22.07
N ALA A 11 -8.63 17.06 -21.36
CA ALA A 11 -8.42 16.83 -19.93
C ALA A 11 -7.00 16.33 -19.63
N LEU A 12 -6.49 15.37 -20.40
CA LEU A 12 -5.15 14.80 -20.22
C LEU A 12 -4.05 15.82 -20.54
N THR A 13 -4.24 16.63 -21.60
CA THR A 13 -3.31 17.70 -21.95
C THR A 13 -3.27 18.79 -20.88
N THR A 14 -4.43 19.11 -20.31
CA THR A 14 -4.53 20.05 -19.18
C THR A 14 -3.83 19.49 -17.95
N LEU A 15 -3.98 18.19 -17.67
CA LEU A 15 -3.29 17.51 -16.57
C LEU A 15 -1.77 17.56 -16.73
N ILE A 16 -1.24 17.25 -17.93
CA ILE A 16 0.20 17.34 -18.25
C ILE A 16 0.72 18.76 -18.05
N GLN A 17 -0.03 19.78 -18.54
CA GLN A 17 0.34 21.19 -18.35
C GLN A 17 0.32 21.60 -16.88
N ASN A 18 -0.63 21.10 -16.10
CA ASN A 18 -0.71 21.37 -14.68
C ASN A 18 0.46 20.74 -13.91
N VAL A 19 0.87 19.51 -14.27
CA VAL A 19 2.08 18.85 -13.73
C VAL A 19 3.35 19.60 -14.13
N ARG A 20 3.46 20.05 -15.40
CA ARG A 20 4.59 20.87 -15.88
C ARG A 20 4.69 22.22 -15.16
N SER A 21 3.56 22.86 -14.86
CA SER A 21 3.51 24.22 -14.28
C SER A 21 3.51 24.24 -12.75
N SER A 22 3.25 23.10 -12.10
CA SER A 22 3.31 23.03 -10.64
C SER A 22 4.76 23.05 -10.15
N ASN A 23 5.06 24.04 -9.31
CA ASN A 23 6.10 23.95 -8.29
C ASN A 23 5.49 23.16 -7.14
N ILE A 24 5.58 21.84 -7.19
CA ILE A 24 5.24 21.04 -6.02
C ILE A 24 6.26 21.45 -4.94
N ILE A 25 5.84 22.26 -3.98
CA ILE A 25 6.62 22.54 -2.78
C ILE A 25 6.61 21.25 -1.96
N LEU A 26 7.51 20.34 -2.31
CA LEU A 26 7.95 19.26 -1.45
C LEU A 26 8.97 19.88 -0.51
N ASN A 27 8.68 19.77 0.79
CA ASN A 27 9.56 20.13 1.90
C ASN A 27 11.04 19.78 1.60
N GLU A 28 11.96 20.64 2.03
CA GLU A 28 13.31 20.94 1.52
C GLU A 28 14.36 19.79 1.46
N ASN A 29 13.96 18.51 1.43
CA ASN A 29 14.87 17.36 1.36
C ASN A 29 14.70 16.48 0.11
N TYR A 30 14.12 17.00 -0.98
CA TYR A 30 13.84 16.18 -2.16
C TYR A 30 14.19 16.88 -3.48
N THR A 31 15.48 16.89 -3.84
CA THR A 31 15.90 17.11 -5.23
C THR A 31 15.72 15.82 -6.02
N ASN A 32 14.77 15.78 -6.98
CA ASN A 32 15.17 15.82 -8.40
C ASN A 32 14.00 15.80 -9.40
N ILE A 33 14.25 16.56 -10.47
CA ILE A 33 13.52 16.73 -11.73
C ILE A 33 13.08 15.40 -12.39
N SER A 34 13.77 14.29 -12.09
CA SER A 34 13.56 12.94 -12.63
C SER A 34 12.16 12.34 -12.38
N GLU A 35 11.53 12.57 -11.21
CA GLU A 35 10.19 12.01 -10.94
C GLU A 35 9.08 12.77 -11.69
N LYS A 36 9.27 14.08 -11.94
CA LYS A 36 8.35 14.90 -12.75
C LYS A 36 8.41 14.52 -14.22
N GLU A 37 9.61 14.23 -14.73
CA GLU A 37 9.84 13.75 -16.09
C GLU A 37 9.20 12.37 -16.31
N SER A 38 9.37 11.43 -15.38
CA SER A 38 8.79 10.08 -15.47
C SER A 38 7.25 10.08 -15.49
N ILE A 39 6.61 10.96 -14.71
CA ILE A 39 5.14 11.11 -14.72
C ILE A 39 4.68 11.72 -16.05
N ILE A 40 5.39 12.73 -16.57
CA ILE A 40 5.05 13.36 -17.85
C ILE A 40 5.20 12.34 -18.99
N GLU A 41 6.28 11.56 -19.01
CA GLU A 41 6.51 10.52 -20.01
C GLU A 41 5.39 9.48 -20.03
N SER A 42 4.97 9.01 -18.85
CA SER A 42 3.85 8.06 -18.71
C SER A 42 2.53 8.65 -19.23
N LEU A 43 2.24 9.93 -18.91
CA LEU A 43 1.03 10.61 -19.38
C LEU A 43 1.05 10.87 -20.90
N GLU A 44 2.23 11.12 -21.48
CA GLU A 44 2.40 11.33 -22.91
C GLU A 44 2.24 10.03 -23.72
N ILE A 45 2.70 8.90 -23.18
CA ILE A 45 2.47 7.57 -23.76
C ILE A 45 0.97 7.27 -23.77
N ILE A 46 0.28 7.48 -22.64
CA ILE A 46 -1.19 7.27 -22.55
C ILE A 46 -1.93 8.13 -23.56
N LYS A 47 -1.53 9.39 -23.72
CA LYS A 47 -2.11 10.30 -24.72
C LYS A 47 -1.94 9.76 -26.14
N ARG A 48 -0.73 9.35 -26.50
CA ARG A 48 -0.37 8.88 -27.85
C ARG A 48 -1.15 7.62 -28.25
N GLU A 49 -1.20 6.65 -27.35
CA GLU A 49 -1.87 5.36 -27.60
C GLU A 49 -3.40 5.54 -27.69
N TYR A 50 -3.98 6.43 -26.88
CA TYR A 50 -5.41 6.79 -26.97
C TYR A 50 -5.74 7.53 -28.28
N ASP A 51 -4.85 8.42 -28.74
CA ASP A 51 -4.96 9.10 -30.05
C ASP A 51 -4.89 8.10 -31.22
N GLN A 52 -4.12 7.02 -31.09
CA GLN A 52 -4.07 5.91 -32.05
C GLN A 52 -5.29 4.97 -31.98
N GLY A 53 -6.24 5.27 -31.09
CA GLY A 53 -7.55 4.61 -31.06
C GLY A 53 -7.61 3.35 -30.21
N LYS A 54 -6.58 3.03 -29.42
CA LYS A 54 -6.67 2.02 -28.38
C LYS A 54 -7.74 2.40 -27.36
N ASN A 55 -8.48 1.40 -26.89
CA ASN A 55 -9.49 1.59 -25.87
C ASN A 55 -8.80 1.93 -24.53
N LEU A 56 -9.34 2.91 -23.81
CA LEU A 56 -8.86 3.28 -22.48
C LEU A 56 -8.80 2.07 -21.52
N THR A 57 -9.73 1.12 -21.65
CA THR A 57 -9.73 -0.11 -20.87
C THR A 57 -8.56 -1.04 -21.20
N ASP A 58 -8.14 -1.09 -22.47
CA ASP A 58 -6.99 -1.89 -22.89
C ASP A 58 -5.67 -1.19 -22.53
N LEU A 59 -5.64 0.14 -22.56
CA LEU A 59 -4.51 0.93 -22.04
C LEU A 59 -4.30 0.78 -20.53
N ILE A 60 -5.39 0.75 -19.76
CA ILE A 60 -5.34 0.48 -18.32
C ILE A 60 -4.88 -0.96 -18.07
N LYS A 61 -5.32 -1.92 -18.89
CA LYS A 61 -4.83 -3.31 -18.82
C LYS A 61 -3.36 -3.46 -19.22
N ASP A 62 -2.88 -2.72 -20.22
CA ASP A 62 -1.49 -2.71 -20.65
C ASP A 62 -0.59 -2.09 -19.56
N LEU A 63 -1.06 -1.07 -18.84
CA LEU A 63 -0.43 -0.55 -17.62
C LEU A 63 -0.48 -1.53 -16.44
N GLU A 64 -1.49 -2.38 -16.36
CA GLU A 64 -1.61 -3.45 -15.37
C GLU A 64 -0.73 -4.69 -15.71
N HIS A 65 -0.46 -4.93 -17.00
CA HIS A 65 0.24 -6.12 -17.51
C HIS A 65 1.65 -5.85 -18.05
N SER A 66 2.19 -4.63 -17.95
CA SER A 66 3.57 -4.38 -18.39
C SER A 66 4.52 -5.32 -17.66
N GLU A 67 5.29 -6.09 -18.45
CA GLU A 67 6.24 -7.13 -18.04
C GLU A 67 7.31 -6.67 -17.03
N GLU A 68 7.37 -5.37 -16.74
CA GLU A 68 8.16 -4.75 -15.67
C GLU A 68 7.88 -5.35 -14.27
N ASN A 69 6.69 -5.90 -14.02
CA ASN A 69 6.37 -6.58 -12.75
C ASN A 69 7.03 -7.97 -12.61
N ARG A 70 7.48 -8.61 -13.71
CA ARG A 70 8.15 -9.91 -13.68
C ARG A 70 9.66 -9.76 -13.50
N GLU A 71 10.28 -8.81 -14.19
CA GLU A 71 11.72 -8.54 -14.06
C GLU A 71 12.09 -7.86 -12.72
N LEU A 72 11.18 -7.11 -12.08
CA LEU A 72 11.43 -6.55 -10.75
C LEU A 72 11.33 -7.58 -9.61
N PHE A 73 10.51 -8.63 -9.77
CA PHE A 73 10.53 -9.77 -8.84
C PHE A 73 11.89 -10.48 -8.90
N GLU A 74 12.42 -10.70 -10.10
CA GLU A 74 13.72 -11.35 -10.30
C GLU A 74 14.90 -10.48 -9.85
N ASN A 75 14.80 -9.14 -9.94
CA ASN A 75 15.87 -8.23 -9.52
C ASN A 75 15.81 -7.80 -8.04
N MET A 76 14.69 -8.02 -7.33
CA MET A 76 14.65 -7.85 -5.87
C MET A 76 15.18 -9.08 -5.14
N ASP A 77 15.20 -10.24 -5.81
CA ASP A 77 15.73 -11.50 -5.28
C ASP A 77 17.27 -11.57 -5.27
N THR A 78 17.98 -10.79 -6.10
CA THR A 78 19.45 -10.94 -6.29
C THR A 78 20.33 -10.28 -5.23
N ASN A 79 19.76 -9.55 -4.27
CA ASN A 79 20.50 -9.01 -3.13
C ASN A 79 19.77 -9.19 -1.80
N THR A 80 18.99 -10.27 -1.69
CA THR A 80 18.35 -10.66 -0.43
C THR A 80 19.41 -11.16 0.53
N THR A 81 19.89 -10.28 1.41
CA THR A 81 20.59 -10.75 2.62
C THR A 81 19.63 -11.72 3.30
N GLU A 82 20.03 -12.99 3.43
CA GLU A 82 19.20 -14.04 4.02
C GLU A 82 18.70 -13.56 5.39
N ILE A 83 17.39 -13.32 5.50
CA ILE A 83 16.81 -12.86 6.76
C ILE A 83 16.87 -14.05 7.72
N ILE A 84 17.77 -13.99 8.69
CA ILE A 84 17.85 -14.95 9.79
C ILE A 84 16.66 -14.70 10.71
N PRO A 85 15.71 -15.65 10.84
CA PRO A 85 14.55 -15.47 11.71
C PRO A 85 14.96 -15.37 13.17
N ASP A 86 14.26 -14.53 13.94
CA ASP A 86 14.36 -14.52 15.39
C ASP A 86 13.76 -15.81 15.97
N SER A 87 14.25 -16.21 17.16
CA SER A 87 13.66 -17.33 17.89
C SER A 87 12.22 -17.04 18.31
N TRP A 88 11.42 -18.10 18.46
CA TRP A 88 10.04 -17.97 18.92
C TRP A 88 9.94 -17.19 20.23
N ASP A 89 10.84 -17.41 21.20
CA ASP A 89 10.82 -16.71 22.49
C ASP A 89 10.88 -15.19 22.34
N LYS A 90 11.62 -14.68 21.35
CA LYS A 90 11.70 -13.23 21.07
C LYS A 90 10.41 -12.70 20.44
N LEU A 91 9.83 -13.47 19.51
CA LEU A 91 8.56 -13.12 18.88
C LEU A 91 7.43 -13.11 19.93
N GLU A 92 7.36 -14.14 20.76
CA GLU A 92 6.38 -14.28 21.84
C GLU A 92 6.53 -13.15 22.88
N ALA A 93 7.76 -12.79 23.25
CA ALA A 93 8.00 -11.66 24.14
C ALA A 93 7.49 -10.33 23.53
N SER A 94 7.70 -10.14 22.22
CA SER A 94 7.20 -8.95 21.50
C SER A 94 5.67 -8.93 21.43
N MET A 95 5.04 -10.09 21.22
CA MET A 95 3.58 -10.22 21.28
C MET A 95 3.01 -9.85 22.65
N LYS A 96 3.69 -10.22 23.75
CA LYS A 96 3.23 -9.89 25.11
C LYS A 96 3.23 -8.38 25.40
N ASN A 97 4.00 -7.60 24.65
CA ASN A 97 4.01 -6.13 24.71
C ASN A 97 2.95 -5.48 23.79
N THR A 98 2.06 -6.26 23.18
CA THR A 98 0.95 -5.76 22.39
C THR A 98 0.03 -4.87 23.22
N THR A 99 -0.48 -3.81 22.60
CA THR A 99 -1.53 -2.96 23.20
C THR A 99 -2.93 -3.43 22.80
N VAL A 100 -3.06 -4.43 21.92
CA VAL A 100 -4.35 -5.03 21.55
C VAL A 100 -4.65 -6.22 22.46
N VAL A 101 -5.69 -6.12 23.30
CA VAL A 101 -6.22 -7.27 24.03
C VAL A 101 -7.17 -8.03 23.11
N THR A 102 -6.80 -9.25 22.72
CA THR A 102 -7.62 -10.06 21.81
C THR A 102 -7.95 -11.43 22.42
N PRO A 103 -9.12 -12.01 22.08
CA PRO A 103 -9.49 -13.34 22.56
C PRO A 103 -8.67 -14.46 21.91
N VAL A 104 -8.04 -14.19 20.76
CA VAL A 104 -7.23 -15.14 20.01
C VAL A 104 -5.91 -14.49 19.59
N ALA A 105 -4.80 -15.19 19.81
CA ALA A 105 -3.48 -14.74 19.39
C ALA A 105 -3.40 -14.64 17.86
N PRO A 106 -2.78 -13.58 17.30
CA PRO A 106 -2.70 -13.40 15.85
C PRO A 106 -1.85 -14.46 15.15
N PHE A 107 -0.89 -15.07 15.83
CA PHE A 107 -0.01 -16.11 15.29
C PHE A 107 0.57 -16.97 16.43
N ASN A 108 1.22 -18.09 16.10
CA ASN A 108 1.86 -19.00 17.05
C ASN A 108 3.22 -19.50 16.52
N SER A 109 3.89 -20.40 17.25
CA SER A 109 5.22 -20.92 16.89
C SER A 109 5.27 -21.70 15.58
N SER A 110 4.12 -22.14 15.06
CA SER A 110 4.00 -22.82 13.76
C SER A 110 3.64 -21.85 12.62
N SER A 111 3.40 -20.57 12.92
CA SER A 111 3.10 -19.57 11.90
C SER A 111 4.31 -19.29 11.02
N ILE A 112 4.06 -19.21 9.71
CA ILE A 112 5.07 -18.91 8.70
C ILE A 112 4.52 -17.76 7.84
N GLY A 113 5.29 -16.69 7.73
CA GLY A 113 4.95 -15.55 6.89
C GLY A 113 5.94 -14.40 7.01
N GLY A 114 5.80 -13.39 6.16
CA GLY A 114 6.76 -12.29 6.03
C GLY A 114 6.87 -11.39 7.25
N CYS A 115 5.83 -11.33 8.09
CA CYS A 115 5.75 -10.41 9.24
C CYS A 115 5.93 -11.08 10.60
N VAL A 116 6.13 -12.41 10.63
CA VAL A 116 6.30 -13.19 11.87
C VAL A 116 7.67 -13.87 11.92
N LYS A 117 8.68 -13.28 11.25
CA LYS A 117 10.07 -13.76 11.27
C LYS A 117 10.97 -12.94 12.19
N LEU A 118 10.70 -11.66 12.35
CA LEU A 118 11.52 -10.74 13.14
C LEU A 118 10.69 -10.12 14.26
N ALA A 119 11.29 -10.01 15.45
CA ALA A 119 10.65 -9.35 16.59
C ALA A 119 10.35 -7.86 16.29
N SER A 120 11.16 -7.21 15.44
CA SER A 120 10.91 -5.84 15.00
C SER A 120 9.57 -5.69 14.27
N ASP A 121 9.20 -6.64 13.39
CA ASP A 121 7.94 -6.60 12.66
C ASP A 121 6.76 -6.73 13.62
N VAL A 122 6.86 -7.67 14.56
CA VAL A 122 5.85 -7.88 15.60
C VAL A 122 5.66 -6.63 16.46
N ASN A 123 6.76 -5.99 16.90
CA ASN A 123 6.71 -4.78 17.71
C ASN A 123 6.08 -3.60 16.96
N ILE A 124 6.37 -3.43 15.67
CA ILE A 124 5.79 -2.37 14.85
C ILE A 124 4.29 -2.62 14.63
N ILE A 125 3.91 -3.84 14.27
CA ILE A 125 2.53 -4.16 13.85
C ILE A 125 1.61 -4.31 15.06
N PHE A 126 2.04 -4.97 16.13
CA PHE A 126 1.17 -5.31 17.26
C PHE A 126 1.47 -4.50 18.53
N GLY A 127 2.66 -3.89 18.63
CA GLY A 127 3.10 -3.14 19.82
C GLY A 127 2.50 -1.73 19.95
N SER A 128 3.27 -0.83 20.56
CA SER A 128 2.88 0.57 20.81
C SER A 128 2.74 1.41 19.54
N HIS A 129 3.51 1.09 18.48
CA HIS A 129 3.50 1.84 17.22
C HIS A 129 2.43 1.38 16.23
N ARG A 130 1.60 0.40 16.58
CA ARG A 130 0.59 -0.18 15.69
C ARG A 130 -0.21 0.88 14.94
N ASP A 131 -0.82 1.81 15.66
CA ASP A 131 -1.73 2.80 15.06
C ASP A 131 -0.96 3.80 14.18
N GLU A 132 0.24 4.18 14.60
CA GLU A 132 1.15 5.03 13.82
C GLU A 132 1.55 4.34 12.51
N PHE A 133 1.91 3.06 12.59
CA PHE A 133 2.25 2.23 11.45
C PHE A 133 1.09 2.05 10.49
N GLN A 134 -0.11 1.69 10.97
CA GLN A 134 -1.31 1.55 10.13
C GLN A 134 -1.64 2.85 9.39
N ASN A 135 -1.52 3.99 10.09
CA ASN A 135 -1.72 5.31 9.49
C ASN A 135 -0.66 5.63 8.43
N ALA A 136 0.60 5.30 8.70
CA ALA A 136 1.69 5.51 7.76
C ALA A 136 1.56 4.63 6.50
N VAL A 137 1.15 3.37 6.65
CA VAL A 137 0.86 2.47 5.51
C VAL A 137 -0.31 3.01 4.68
N ALA A 138 -1.41 3.43 5.31
CA ALA A 138 -2.54 4.04 4.60
C ALA A 138 -2.11 5.29 3.81
N LYS A 139 -1.27 6.14 4.42
CA LYS A 139 -0.70 7.33 3.78
C LYS A 139 0.21 6.97 2.60
N CYS A 140 1.11 6.00 2.77
CA CYS A 140 1.96 5.50 1.71
C CYS A 140 1.13 4.96 0.53
N SER A 141 0.11 4.16 0.85
CA SER A 141 -0.79 3.56 -0.14
C SER A 141 -1.54 4.63 -0.95
N ARG A 142 -2.08 5.65 -0.27
CA ARG A 142 -2.76 6.77 -0.91
C ARG A 142 -1.83 7.63 -1.75
N LYS A 143 -0.66 7.99 -1.23
CA LYS A 143 0.35 8.77 -1.97
C LYS A 143 0.81 8.02 -3.23
N ALA A 144 0.87 6.70 -3.16
CA ALA A 144 1.22 5.82 -4.27
C ALA A 144 0.03 5.43 -5.16
N LEU A 145 -1.18 5.92 -4.88
CA LEU A 145 -2.43 5.51 -5.56
C LEU A 145 -2.62 3.98 -5.60
N GLY A 146 -2.19 3.28 -4.55
CA GLY A 146 -2.22 1.82 -4.46
C GLY A 146 -1.19 1.09 -5.33
N SER A 147 -0.23 1.80 -5.95
CA SER A 147 0.88 1.15 -6.66
C SER A 147 1.72 0.32 -5.70
N TYR A 148 1.90 -0.96 -6.02
CA TYR A 148 2.73 -1.89 -5.24
C TYR A 148 4.15 -1.35 -5.02
N LYS A 149 4.90 -1.09 -6.10
CA LYS A 149 6.31 -0.63 -6.07
C LYS A 149 6.50 0.64 -5.26
N ASN A 150 5.63 1.64 -5.48
CA ASN A 150 5.72 2.91 -4.77
C ASN A 150 5.28 2.81 -3.31
N THR A 151 4.29 1.97 -3.01
CA THR A 151 3.89 1.69 -1.62
C THR A 151 5.01 0.99 -0.87
N PHE A 152 5.59 -0.06 -1.45
CA PHE A 152 6.74 -0.78 -0.89
C PHE A 152 7.90 0.17 -0.58
N ARG A 153 8.30 0.99 -1.56
CA ARG A 153 9.37 2.00 -1.42
C ARG A 153 9.06 3.02 -0.33
N CYS A 154 7.79 3.40 -0.17
CA CYS A 154 7.36 4.33 0.86
C CYS A 154 7.46 3.70 2.26
N ILE A 155 6.90 2.50 2.44
CA ILE A 155 6.90 1.79 3.74
C ILE A 155 8.33 1.46 4.16
N SER A 156 9.19 1.04 3.23
CA SER A 156 10.58 0.67 3.52
C SER A 156 11.44 1.82 4.09
N LYS A 157 10.97 3.07 3.94
CA LYS A 157 11.63 4.27 4.51
C LYS A 157 11.13 4.61 5.91
N LEU A 158 10.02 4.02 6.35
CA LEU A 158 9.44 4.28 7.67
C LEU A 158 10.33 3.67 8.76
N SER A 159 10.35 4.34 9.90
CA SER A 159 11.00 3.84 11.10
C SER A 159 10.21 4.25 12.33
N PHE A 160 10.13 3.36 13.31
CA PHE A 160 9.36 3.51 14.54
C PHE A 160 10.29 3.17 15.70
N ASP A 161 10.70 4.17 16.48
CA ASP A 161 11.72 4.04 17.54
C ASP A 161 13.02 3.35 17.07
N GLY A 162 13.48 3.70 15.87
CA GLY A 162 14.68 3.12 15.26
C GLY A 162 14.49 1.72 14.68
N LEU A 163 13.32 1.09 14.89
CA LEU A 163 12.95 -0.15 14.23
C LEU A 163 12.48 0.14 12.80
N LYS A 164 12.69 -0.83 11.91
CA LYS A 164 12.16 -0.82 10.55
C LYS A 164 11.45 -2.14 10.28
N LEU A 165 10.43 -2.06 9.46
CA LEU A 165 9.73 -3.24 8.99
C LEU A 165 10.59 -3.97 7.96
N SER A 166 10.67 -5.29 8.08
CA SER A 166 11.44 -6.15 7.19
C SER A 166 10.94 -6.04 5.75
N ALA A 167 11.83 -6.29 4.78
CA ALA A 167 11.45 -6.25 3.37
C ALA A 167 10.32 -7.26 3.05
N GLN A 168 10.37 -8.45 3.65
CA GLN A 168 9.34 -9.48 3.46
C GLN A 168 7.98 -9.06 4.04
N CYS A 169 7.96 -8.37 5.18
CA CYS A 169 6.71 -7.84 5.70
C CYS A 169 6.22 -6.61 4.92
N ASN A 170 7.12 -5.73 4.46
CA ASN A 170 6.78 -4.60 3.59
C ASN A 170 6.07 -5.04 2.32
N ASP A 171 6.52 -6.15 1.73
CA ASP A 171 5.90 -6.78 0.56
C ASP A 171 4.41 -7.12 0.81
N CYS A 172 4.08 -7.70 1.98
CA CYS A 172 2.70 -8.02 2.33
C CYS A 172 1.79 -6.79 2.38
N TRP A 173 2.27 -5.69 2.97
CA TRP A 173 1.51 -4.44 3.03
C TRP A 173 1.40 -3.76 1.67
N ALA A 174 2.45 -3.83 0.84
CA ALA A 174 2.41 -3.31 -0.52
C ALA A 174 1.43 -4.09 -1.42
N LYS A 175 1.39 -5.43 -1.29
CA LYS A 175 0.39 -6.29 -1.97
C LYS A 175 -1.03 -5.94 -1.55
N THR A 176 -1.23 -5.64 -0.26
CA THR A 176 -2.54 -5.25 0.27
C THR A 176 -3.00 -3.90 -0.30
N ALA A 177 -2.11 -2.92 -0.38
CA ALA A 177 -2.41 -1.63 -1.02
C ALA A 177 -2.79 -1.81 -2.50
N HIS A 178 -2.09 -2.69 -3.20
CA HIS A 178 -2.38 -3.03 -4.59
C HIS A 178 -3.74 -3.75 -4.75
N CYS A 179 -4.06 -4.68 -3.86
CA CYS A 179 -5.39 -5.27 -3.78
C CYS A 179 -6.47 -4.19 -3.57
N GLY A 180 -6.22 -3.23 -2.67
CA GLY A 180 -7.16 -2.14 -2.36
C GLY A 180 -7.53 -1.29 -3.57
N VAL A 181 -6.56 -0.90 -4.41
CA VAL A 181 -6.86 -0.17 -5.65
C VAL A 181 -7.60 -1.04 -6.67
N LYS A 182 -7.26 -2.33 -6.76
CA LYS A 182 -7.87 -3.26 -7.72
C LYS A 182 -9.34 -3.59 -7.39
N HIS A 183 -9.65 -3.76 -6.11
CA HIS A 183 -10.95 -4.30 -5.68
C HIS A 183 -11.82 -3.30 -4.92
N CYS A 184 -11.25 -2.26 -4.33
CA CYS A 184 -11.93 -1.38 -3.38
C CYS A 184 -11.87 0.12 -3.71
N ALA A 185 -11.30 0.51 -4.86
CA ALA A 185 -11.07 1.92 -5.20
C ALA A 185 -12.36 2.78 -5.14
N SER A 186 -13.49 2.30 -5.67
CA SER A 186 -14.73 3.08 -5.69
C SER A 186 -15.34 3.27 -4.29
N GLN A 187 -15.14 2.30 -3.38
CA GLN A 187 -15.57 2.38 -1.99
C GLN A 187 -14.66 3.30 -1.16
N CYS A 188 -13.38 3.41 -1.55
CA CYS A 188 -12.34 4.13 -0.80
C CYS A 188 -11.97 5.51 -1.38
N LEU A 189 -12.50 5.89 -2.55
CA LEU A 189 -12.05 7.04 -3.36
C LEU A 189 -11.89 8.36 -2.59
N PHE A 190 -12.86 8.70 -1.74
CA PHE A 190 -12.87 9.98 -1.02
C PHE A 190 -12.33 9.89 0.39
N ASN A 191 -12.44 8.71 1.00
CA ASN A 191 -12.04 8.48 2.37
C ASN A 191 -11.81 6.98 2.55
N THR A 192 -10.65 6.59 3.08
CA THR A 192 -10.31 5.21 3.38
C THR A 192 -10.91 4.75 4.71
N CYS A 193 -11.05 5.64 5.69
CA CYS A 193 -11.68 5.41 6.98
C CYS A 193 -13.21 5.57 6.98
N VAL A 194 -13.90 4.88 6.07
CA VAL A 194 -15.38 4.76 6.05
C VAL A 194 -15.82 3.31 5.99
N ALA A 195 -17.00 3.01 6.54
CA ALA A 195 -17.54 1.65 6.66
C ALA A 195 -17.47 0.86 5.35
N LYS A 196 -17.89 1.46 4.22
CA LYS A 196 -17.88 0.80 2.91
C LYS A 196 -16.47 0.41 2.42
N CYS A 197 -15.47 1.25 2.67
CA CYS A 197 -14.09 0.99 2.27
C CYS A 197 -13.50 -0.10 3.16
N GLN A 198 -13.65 0.04 4.47
CA GLN A 198 -13.12 -0.91 5.46
C GLN A 198 -13.75 -2.30 5.28
N LYS A 199 -15.07 -2.39 5.07
CA LYS A 199 -15.76 -3.66 4.78
C LYS A 199 -15.28 -4.28 3.46
N CYS A 200 -14.99 -3.47 2.43
CA CYS A 200 -14.39 -3.97 1.19
C CYS A 200 -12.99 -4.54 1.44
N SER A 201 -12.13 -3.81 2.14
CA SER A 201 -10.77 -4.26 2.46
C SER A 201 -10.75 -5.57 3.26
N ILE A 202 -11.68 -5.74 4.20
CA ILE A 202 -11.85 -7.00 4.93
C ILE A 202 -12.21 -8.14 3.97
N ARG A 203 -13.21 -7.92 3.11
CA ARG A 203 -13.73 -8.95 2.20
C ARG A 203 -12.72 -9.37 1.13
N GLU A 204 -12.05 -8.40 0.51
CA GLU A 204 -11.24 -8.62 -0.70
C GLU A 204 -9.77 -8.83 -0.40
N CYS A 205 -9.21 -8.16 0.61
CA CYS A 205 -7.75 -8.04 0.75
C CYS A 205 -7.20 -8.63 2.05
N SER A 206 -7.99 -8.75 3.12
CA SER A 206 -7.47 -9.15 4.42
C SER A 206 -7.01 -10.60 4.48
N LYS A 207 -7.66 -11.50 3.72
CA LYS A 207 -7.20 -12.90 3.62
C LYS A 207 -5.77 -12.98 3.08
N GLN A 208 -5.50 -12.30 1.97
CA GLN A 208 -4.17 -12.30 1.35
C GLN A 208 -3.11 -11.67 2.26
N LEU A 209 -3.47 -10.58 2.95
CA LEU A 209 -2.59 -9.95 3.92
C LEU A 209 -2.22 -10.92 5.05
N ASN A 210 -3.21 -11.54 5.67
CA ASN A 210 -3.03 -12.49 6.78
C ASN A 210 -2.16 -13.69 6.35
N GLU A 211 -2.44 -14.28 5.18
CA GLU A 211 -1.64 -15.38 4.63
C GLU A 211 -0.20 -14.97 4.34
N CYS A 212 0.02 -13.81 3.71
CA CYS A 212 1.36 -13.30 3.43
C CYS A 212 2.16 -13.06 4.72
N ALA A 213 1.49 -12.46 5.71
CA ALA A 213 2.12 -12.06 6.95
C ALA A 213 2.36 -13.23 7.92
N GLY A 214 1.60 -14.32 7.78
CA GLY A 214 1.66 -15.48 8.67
C GLY A 214 0.76 -15.34 9.90
N THR A 215 -0.36 -14.62 9.78
CA THR A 215 -1.27 -14.32 10.89
C THR A 215 -2.69 -14.79 10.59
N THR A 216 -3.51 -14.95 11.63
CA THR A 216 -4.95 -15.25 11.52
C THR A 216 -5.79 -13.97 11.42
N TRP A 217 -5.28 -12.87 11.94
CA TRP A 217 -5.85 -11.54 11.82
C TRP A 217 -4.74 -10.49 11.83
N MET A 218 -5.07 -9.30 11.33
CA MET A 218 -4.22 -8.13 11.33
C MET A 218 -4.95 -6.94 11.95
N PRO A 219 -4.22 -6.02 12.62
CA PRO A 219 -4.79 -4.75 13.01
C PRO A 219 -5.45 -4.06 11.84
N LEU A 220 -6.66 -3.54 12.05
CA LEU A 220 -7.34 -2.75 11.04
C LEU A 220 -6.86 -1.29 11.12
N PRO A 221 -6.80 -0.58 9.98
CA PRO A 221 -6.51 0.84 9.99
C PRO A 221 -7.66 1.62 10.64
N CYS A 222 -7.44 2.93 10.88
CA CYS A 222 -8.46 3.84 11.40
C CYS A 222 -8.93 3.52 12.84
N ALA A 223 -8.06 2.90 13.65
CA ALA A 223 -8.34 2.49 15.03
C ALA A 223 -9.56 1.57 15.18
N LEU A 224 -9.83 0.74 14.17
CA LEU A 224 -10.86 -0.29 14.23
C LEU A 224 -10.35 -1.53 14.97
N ASP A 225 -11.24 -2.14 15.75
CA ASP A 225 -11.00 -3.40 16.43
C ASP A 225 -11.17 -4.56 15.44
N PRO A 226 -10.13 -5.37 15.16
CA PRO A 226 -10.20 -6.47 14.20
C PRO A 226 -11.18 -7.59 14.60
N HIS A 227 -11.63 -7.64 15.85
CA HIS A 227 -12.55 -8.66 16.36
C HIS A 227 -14.00 -8.19 16.45
N LYS A 228 -14.28 -6.92 16.15
CA LYS A 228 -15.64 -6.37 16.17
C LYS A 228 -16.14 -6.09 14.77
N PRO A 229 -17.45 -6.24 14.52
CA PRO A 229 -18.04 -5.79 13.27
C PRO A 229 -17.78 -4.30 13.06
N ILE A 230 -17.42 -3.91 11.84
CA ILE A 230 -17.30 -2.50 11.47
C ILE A 230 -18.70 -1.85 11.58
N PRO A 231 -18.86 -0.77 12.36
CA PRO A 231 -20.15 -0.09 12.47
C PRO A 231 -20.67 0.38 11.11
N ASP A 232 -21.99 0.26 10.86
CA ASP A 232 -22.59 0.54 9.54
C ASP A 232 -22.39 1.98 9.06
N HIS A 233 -22.31 2.92 9.99
CA HIS A 233 -22.08 4.34 9.72
C HIS A 233 -20.69 4.82 10.17
N PHE A 234 -19.73 3.89 10.29
CA PHE A 234 -18.36 4.25 10.66
C PHE A 234 -17.76 5.26 9.66
N LYS A 235 -17.23 6.35 10.22
CA LYS A 235 -16.47 7.36 9.50
C LYS A 235 -15.48 8.00 10.46
N ALA A 236 -14.22 8.04 10.07
CA ALA A 236 -13.20 8.84 10.70
C ALA A 236 -12.51 9.72 9.66
N ASN A 237 -11.68 10.66 10.13
CA ASN A 237 -10.79 11.37 9.23
C ASN A 237 -9.70 10.40 8.77
N ASP A 238 -9.39 10.47 7.49
CA ASP A 238 -8.23 9.75 6.99
C ASP A 238 -6.95 10.23 7.68
N PRO A 239 -5.96 9.35 7.83
CA PRO A 239 -4.63 9.73 8.25
C PRO A 239 -4.09 10.83 7.32
N LYS A 240 -3.62 11.93 7.91
CA LYS A 240 -3.05 13.08 7.19
C LYS A 240 -1.59 12.84 6.79
#